data_AF-A0A800F7L3-F1
#
_entry.id   AF-A0A800F7L3-F1
#
_cell.length_a   1.000
_cell.length_b   1.000
_cell.length_c   1.000
_cell.angle_alpha   90.00
_cell.angle_beta   90.00
_cell.angle_gamma   90.00
#
_symmetry.space_group_name_H-M   'P 1'
#
loop_
_entity.id
_entity.type
_entity.pdbx_description
1 polymer ?
#
loop_
_entity_poly.entity_id
_entity_poly.type
_entity_poly.pdbx_seq_one_letter_code
_entity_poly.pdbx_strand_id
1 'polypeptide(L)'
;MRDVLDELSATYSYIILDTPPILAVTDAAILGKHADGVVLVLRSGETEQRAAERAVDQVGRVGVRVFGAVLNEVASSTVEESYYMQYYYSYHPQERTGWKKLAHSIQKVGVK
;
A
#
# COMPACT_ATOMS: atom_id res chain seq x y z
N MET A 1 2.60 -21.36 16.21
CA MET A 1 2.81 -19.98 15.67
C MET A 1 2.45 -18.94 16.70
N ARG A 2 1.22 -18.95 17.25
CA ARG A 2 0.87 -18.04 18.38
C ARG A 2 1.85 -18.12 19.53
N ASP A 3 2.15 -19.33 20.02
CA ASP A 3 3.07 -19.49 21.17
C ASP A 3 4.45 -18.85 20.94
N VAL A 4 4.97 -18.94 19.71
CA VAL A 4 6.26 -18.33 19.33
C VAL A 4 6.14 -16.80 19.29
N LEU A 5 5.06 -16.26 18.72
CA LEU A 5 4.83 -14.82 18.68
C LEU A 5 4.58 -14.24 20.07
N ASP A 6 3.89 -14.98 20.94
CA ASP A 6 3.64 -14.58 22.33
C ASP A 6 4.97 -14.51 23.10
N GLU A 7 5.85 -15.50 22.96
CA GLU A 7 7.19 -15.50 23.54
C GLU A 7 8.05 -14.33 23.03
N LEU A 8 8.06 -14.10 21.71
CA LEU A 8 8.79 -12.98 21.12
C LEU A 8 8.23 -11.63 21.58
N SER A 9 6.91 -11.50 21.72
CA SER A 9 6.27 -10.25 22.15
C SER A 9 6.64 -9.85 23.58
N ALA A 10 7.01 -10.81 24.43
CA ALA A 10 7.49 -10.54 25.78
C ALA A 10 8.90 -9.91 25.81
N THR A 11 9.67 -10.07 24.73
CA THR A 11 11.09 -9.68 24.68
C THR A 11 11.37 -8.54 23.68
N TYR A 12 10.57 -8.44 22.62
CA TYR A 12 10.75 -7.46 21.54
C TYR A 12 9.60 -6.45 21.50
N SER A 13 9.94 -5.18 21.31
CA SER A 13 8.93 -4.12 21.14
C SER A 13 8.27 -4.13 19.76
N TYR A 14 8.96 -4.67 18.76
CA TYR A 14 8.48 -4.77 17.38
C TYR A 14 8.90 -6.11 16.79
N ILE A 15 7.98 -6.77 16.10
CA ILE A 15 8.22 -8.02 15.39
C ILE A 15 7.82 -7.80 13.94
N ILE A 16 8.75 -8.03 13.01
CA ILE A 16 8.50 -7.93 11.58
C ILE A 16 8.43 -9.34 11.02
N LEU A 17 7.29 -9.66 10.38
CA LEU A 17 7.08 -10.93 9.70
C LEU A 17 7.32 -10.72 8.21
N ASP A 18 8.39 -11.34 7.69
CA ASP A 18 8.62 -11.39 6.24
C ASP A 18 7.82 -12.54 5.63
N THR A 19 7.17 -12.27 4.50
CA THR A 19 6.25 -13.21 3.86
C THR A 19 6.44 -13.21 2.35
N PRO A 20 6.26 -14.36 1.69
CA PRO A 20 6.26 -14.42 0.23
C PRO A 20 5.12 -13.59 -0.40
N PRO A 21 5.17 -13.30 -1.72
CA PRO A 21 4.20 -12.41 -2.37
C PRO A 21 2.76 -12.90 -2.25
N ILE A 22 1.87 -12.05 -1.73
CA ILE A 22 0.47 -12.42 -1.44
C ILE A 22 -0.33 -12.87 -2.66
N LEU A 23 0.03 -12.38 -3.85
CA LEU A 23 -0.62 -12.78 -5.10
C LEU A 23 -0.22 -14.19 -5.55
N ALA A 24 0.91 -14.72 -5.07
CA ALA A 24 1.41 -16.04 -5.40
C ALA A 24 1.02 -17.10 -4.36
N VAL A 25 0.96 -16.71 -3.09
CA VAL A 25 0.76 -17.63 -1.96
C VAL A 25 -0.02 -17.00 -0.82
N THR A 26 -0.53 -17.84 0.08
CA THR A 26 -1.46 -17.43 1.14
C THR A 26 -0.79 -17.10 2.48
N ASP A 27 0.53 -17.22 2.60
CA ASP A 27 1.24 -17.04 3.88
C ASP A 27 1.01 -15.66 4.50
N ALA A 28 1.07 -14.60 3.69
CA ALA A 28 0.82 -13.23 4.14
C ALA A 28 -0.59 -13.05 4.75
N ALA A 29 -1.60 -13.72 4.18
CA ALA A 29 -2.96 -13.70 4.70
C ALA A 29 -3.09 -14.48 6.02
N ILE A 30 -2.39 -15.60 6.16
CA ILE A 30 -2.44 -16.44 7.36
C ILE A 30 -1.69 -15.75 8.50
N LEU A 31 -0.45 -15.32 8.25
CA LEU A 31 0.40 -14.66 9.25
C LEU A 31 -0.12 -13.27 9.62
N GLY A 32 -0.74 -12.56 8.67
CA GLY A 32 -1.35 -11.26 8.93
C GLY A 32 -2.44 -11.29 10.00
N LYS A 33 -3.11 -12.44 10.22
CA LYS A 33 -4.08 -12.60 11.33
C LYS A 33 -3.43 -12.60 12.72
N HIS A 34 -2.12 -12.77 12.79
CA HIS A 34 -1.34 -12.76 14.01
C HIS A 34 -0.51 -11.48 14.17
N ALA A 35 -0.65 -10.52 13.25
CA ALA A 35 0.04 -9.24 13.28
C ALA A 35 -0.98 -8.09 13.45
N ASP A 36 -0.50 -6.93 13.90
CA ASP A 36 -1.33 -5.72 14.02
C ASP A 36 -1.77 -5.17 12.65
N GLY A 37 -1.02 -5.50 11.61
CA GLY A 37 -1.29 -5.11 10.24
C GLY A 37 -0.15 -5.48 9.29
N VAL A 38 -0.34 -5.11 8.02
CA VAL A 38 0.57 -5.42 6.92
C VAL A 38 0.98 -4.15 6.21
N VAL A 39 2.24 -4.10 5.78
CA VAL A 39 2.76 -3.12 4.83
C VAL A 39 3.00 -3.83 3.51
N LEU A 40 2.48 -3.29 2.41
CA LEU A 40 2.72 -3.85 1.07
C LEU A 40 4.03 -3.30 0.50
N VAL A 41 4.90 -4.17 -0.02
CA VAL A 41 6.10 -3.75 -0.74
C VAL A 41 5.82 -3.90 -2.24
N LEU A 42 5.89 -2.78 -2.97
CA LEU A 42 5.65 -2.70 -4.40
C LEU A 42 6.97 -2.34 -5.10
N ARG A 43 7.30 -3.03 -6.19
CA ARG A 43 8.52 -2.74 -6.96
C ARG A 43 8.24 -1.69 -8.05
N SER A 44 9.00 -0.61 -8.05
CA SER A 44 8.84 0.49 -9.01
C SER A 44 9.09 0.01 -10.44
N GLY A 45 8.26 0.46 -11.38
CA GLY A 45 8.35 0.07 -12.79
C GLY A 45 7.93 -1.37 -13.10
N GLU A 46 7.76 -2.23 -12.09
CA GLU A 46 7.44 -3.65 -12.28
C GLU A 46 6.07 -4.04 -11.72
N THR A 47 5.71 -3.55 -10.53
CA THR A 47 4.42 -3.89 -9.93
C THR A 47 3.31 -3.08 -10.59
N GLU A 48 2.47 -3.75 -11.39
CA GLU A 48 1.31 -3.11 -12.00
C GLU A 48 0.32 -2.61 -10.95
N GLN A 49 -0.32 -1.47 -11.21
CA GLN A 49 -1.34 -0.89 -10.33
C GLN A 49 -2.45 -1.89 -10.00
N ARG A 50 -2.93 -2.65 -11.01
CA ARG A 50 -3.97 -3.67 -10.81
C ARG A 50 -3.49 -4.84 -9.94
N ALA A 51 -2.20 -5.15 -9.94
CA ALA A 51 -1.65 -6.15 -9.05
C ALA A 51 -1.66 -5.64 -7.60
N ALA A 52 -1.26 -4.38 -7.38
CA ALA A 52 -1.32 -3.74 -6.07
C ALA A 52 -2.77 -3.66 -5.52
N GLU A 53 -3.73 -3.26 -6.35
CA GLU A 53 -5.17 -3.23 -5.98
C GLU A 53 -5.67 -4.62 -5.55
N ARG A 54 -5.34 -5.67 -6.31
CA ARG A 54 -5.70 -7.05 -5.94
C ARG A 54 -5.04 -7.51 -4.64
N ALA A 55 -3.81 -7.09 -4.37
CA ALA A 55 -3.11 -7.42 -3.13
C ALA A 55 -3.83 -6.77 -1.93
N VAL A 56 -4.21 -5.50 -2.03
CA VAL A 56 -5.01 -4.80 -1.01
C VAL A 56 -6.34 -5.51 -0.76
N ASP A 57 -7.05 -5.89 -1.83
CA ASP A 57 -8.31 -6.63 -1.73
C ASP A 57 -8.14 -7.99 -1.03
N GLN A 58 -7.07 -8.73 -1.35
CA GLN A 58 -6.79 -10.01 -0.72
C GLN A 58 -6.51 -9.87 0.78
N VAL A 59 -5.68 -8.90 1.19
CA VAL A 59 -5.44 -8.64 2.62
C VAL A 59 -6.75 -8.23 3.31
N GLY A 60 -7.52 -7.33 2.68
CA GLY A 60 -8.77 -6.82 3.22
C GLY A 60 -9.84 -7.90 3.42
N ARG A 61 -9.96 -8.87 2.50
CA ARG A 61 -10.88 -10.01 2.61
C ARG A 61 -10.59 -10.90 3.82
N VAL A 62 -9.36 -10.88 4.31
CA VAL A 62 -8.90 -11.70 5.45
C VAL A 62 -9.08 -10.96 6.77
N GLY A 63 -9.51 -9.69 6.73
CA GLY A 63 -9.75 -8.85 7.89
C GLY A 63 -8.48 -8.26 8.49
N VAL A 64 -7.37 -8.27 7.74
CA VAL A 64 -6.09 -7.74 8.20
C VAL A 64 -5.99 -6.28 7.77
N ARG A 65 -5.51 -5.42 8.68
CA ARG A 65 -5.34 -4.00 8.39
C ARG A 65 -4.13 -3.77 7.49
N VAL A 66 -4.29 -3.02 6.41
CA VAL A 66 -3.16 -2.50 5.62
C VAL A 66 -2.74 -1.15 6.21
N PHE A 67 -1.50 -1.04 6.68
CA PHE A 67 -0.96 0.23 7.19
C PHE A 67 -0.58 1.19 6.06
N GLY A 68 -0.17 0.65 4.92
CA GLY A 68 0.24 1.41 3.76
C GLY A 68 1.06 0.56 2.80
N ALA A 69 1.76 1.24 1.89
CA ALA A 69 2.65 0.60 0.92
C ALA A 69 4.01 1.31 0.89
N VAL A 70 5.06 0.55 0.59
CA VAL A 70 6.43 1.00 0.31
C VAL A 70 6.69 0.75 -1.17
N LEU A 71 7.04 1.81 -1.90
CA LEU A 71 7.54 1.68 -3.27
C LEU A 71 9.06 1.47 -3.21
N ASN A 72 9.52 0.28 -3.58
CA ASN A 72 10.92 -0.11 -3.57
C ASN A 72 11.54 -0.03 -4.98
N GLU A 73 12.88 -0.01 -5.05
CA GLU A 73 13.66 0.04 -6.29
C GLU A 73 13.30 1.20 -7.22
N VAL A 74 13.00 2.36 -6.63
CA VAL A 74 12.77 3.57 -7.42
C VAL A 74 14.10 4.05 -7.99
N ALA A 75 14.20 4.11 -9.31
CA ALA A 75 15.37 4.67 -9.99
C ALA A 75 15.55 6.15 -9.62
N SER A 76 16.79 6.58 -9.41
CA SER A 76 17.13 7.97 -9.04
C SER A 76 16.58 8.98 -10.05
N SER A 77 16.65 8.65 -11.34
CA SER A 77 16.10 9.47 -12.42
C SER A 77 14.59 9.67 -12.28
N THR A 78 13.85 8.63 -11.86
CA THR A 78 12.41 8.72 -11.60
C THR A 78 12.12 9.63 -10.41
N VAL A 79 12.97 9.58 -9.38
CA VAL A 79 12.84 10.47 -8.21
C VAL A 79 13.07 11.93 -8.61
N GLU A 80 14.15 12.21 -9.33
CA GLU A 80 14.48 13.54 -9.86
C GLU A 80 13.39 14.07 -10.80
N GLU A 81 12.89 13.25 -11.72
CA GLU A 81 11.78 13.60 -12.60
C GLU A 81 10.49 13.84 -11.81
N SER A 82 10.22 13.07 -10.75
CA SER A 82 9.07 13.29 -9.88
C SER A 82 9.16 14.60 -9.11
N TYR A 83 10.36 14.95 -8.59
CA TYR A 83 10.61 16.21 -7.93
C TYR A 83 10.48 17.38 -8.90
N TYR A 84 11.05 17.24 -10.10
CA TYR A 84 10.93 18.23 -11.15
C TYR A 84 9.48 18.45 -11.56
N MET A 85 8.71 17.37 -11.73
CA MET A 85 7.28 17.43 -12.03
C MET A 85 6.49 18.07 -10.89
N GLN A 86 6.78 17.73 -9.64
CA GLN A 86 6.13 18.34 -8.47
C GLN A 86 6.43 19.84 -8.39
N TYR A 87 7.67 20.24 -8.66
CA TYR A 87 8.08 21.65 -8.72
C TYR A 87 7.39 22.37 -9.88
N TYR A 88 7.38 21.78 -11.08
CA TYR A 88 6.70 22.33 -12.25
C TYR A 88 5.20 22.54 -12.01
N TYR A 89 4.52 21.56 -11.40
CA TYR A 89 3.10 21.70 -11.04
C TYR A 89 2.86 22.73 -9.92
N SER A 90 3.83 22.95 -9.03
CA SER A 90 3.76 24.00 -8.01
C SER A 90 3.82 25.40 -8.63
N TYR A 91 4.57 25.58 -9.72
CA TYR A 91 4.73 26.88 -10.39
C TYR A 91 3.71 27.12 -11.51
N HIS A 92 3.18 26.05 -12.11
CA HIS A 92 2.12 26.10 -13.11
C HIS A 92 0.90 25.30 -12.63
N PRO A 93 0.14 25.82 -11.65
CA PRO A 93 -1.09 25.18 -11.22
C PRO A 93 -2.10 25.24 -12.36
N GLN A 94 -2.17 24.18 -13.17
CA GLN A 94 -3.26 24.03 -14.12
C GLN A 94 -4.55 23.78 -13.36
N GLU A 95 -5.60 24.54 -13.67
CA GLU A 95 -6.94 24.27 -13.17
C GLU A 95 -7.38 22.89 -13.65
N ARG A 96 -7.32 21.92 -12.73
CA ARG A 96 -7.79 20.55 -12.93
C ARG A 96 -9.32 20.55 -13.10
N THR A 97 -9.79 20.89 -14.29
CA THR A 97 -11.22 20.91 -14.67
C THR A 97 -11.87 19.53 -14.58
N GLY A 98 -11.08 18.45 -14.70
CA GLY A 98 -11.54 17.07 -14.56
C GLY A 98 -11.76 16.60 -13.10
N TRP A 99 -11.00 17.13 -12.14
CA TRP A 99 -11.08 16.68 -10.74
C TRP A 99 -12.25 17.31 -9.99
N LYS A 100 -12.67 18.51 -10.39
CA LYS A 100 -13.96 19.08 -9.97
C LYS A 100 -15.14 18.24 -10.45
N LYS A 101 -15.08 17.66 -11.67
CA LYS A 101 -16.13 16.75 -12.18
C LYS A 101 -16.15 15.41 -11.43
N LEU A 102 -14.97 14.86 -11.11
CA LEU A 102 -14.86 13.60 -10.35
C LEU A 102 -15.33 13.78 -8.88
N ALA A 103 -14.96 14.87 -8.23
CA ALA A 103 -15.45 15.21 -6.88
C ALA A 103 -16.97 15.42 -6.84
N HIS A 104 -17.54 16.05 -7.87
CA HIS A 104 -18.99 16.21 -8.03
C HIS A 104 -19.73 14.88 -8.27
N SER A 105 -19.08 13.89 -8.93
CA SER A 105 -19.63 12.54 -9.06
C SER A 105 -19.55 11.73 -7.76
N ILE A 106 -18.50 11.90 -6.95
CA ILE A 106 -18.35 11.21 -5.66
C ILE A 106 -19.39 11.73 -4.65
N GLN A 107 -19.71 13.04 -4.65
CA GLN A 107 -20.81 13.57 -3.82
C GLN A 107 -22.21 13.09 -4.24
N LYS A 108 -22.40 12.65 -5.49
CA LYS A 108 -23.67 12.07 -5.96
C LYS A 108 -23.82 10.59 -5.64
N VAL A 109 -22.72 9.86 -5.47
CA VAL A 109 -22.75 8.46 -5.02
C VAL A 109 -22.73 8.49 -3.50
N GLY A 110 -23.89 8.80 -2.94
CA GLY A 110 -24.09 8.99 -1.52
C GLY A 110 -23.59 7.81 -0.69
N VAL A 111 -22.83 8.18 0.34
CA VAL A 111 -22.86 7.54 1.65
C VAL A 111 -24.32 7.26 2.02
N LYS A 112 -24.63 5.98 2.20
CA LYS A 112 -25.28 5.50 3.42
C LYS A 112 -24.32 4.55 4.10
#